data_AF-A0A3D4W2P6-F1
#
_entry.id   AF-A0A3D4W2P6-F1
#
_cell.length_a   1.000
_cell.length_b   1.000
_cell.length_c   1.000
_cell.angle_alpha   90.00
_cell.angle_beta   90.00
_cell.angle_gamma   90.00
#
_symmetry.space_group_name_H-M   'P 1'
#
loop_
_entity.id
_entity.type
_entity.pdbx_description
1 polymer ?
#
loop_
_entity_poly.entity_id
_entity_poly.type
_entity_poly.pdbx_seq_one_letter_code
_entity_poly.pdbx_strand_id
1 'polypeptide(L)'
;LRSETSLIQTIGRAARNAEGLVIMYADEVTDSMERAITETERRRAIQMAYNEEHGIVPKTIVKAIADSIEISDKAENAKRNTRRMGKLEREAA
;
A
#
# COMPACT_ATOMS: atom_id res chain seq x y z
N LEU A 1 2.72 12.64 19.79
CA LEU A 1 2.70 11.32 19.11
C LEU A 1 1.43 11.06 18.29
N ARG A 2 0.30 11.75 18.53
CA ARG A 2 -0.91 11.64 17.70
C ARG A 2 -1.49 13.01 17.36
N SER A 3 -0.68 13.85 16.70
CA SER A 3 -1.20 15.09 16.11
C SER A 3 -2.03 14.75 14.87
N GLU A 4 -2.98 15.62 14.54
CA GLU A 4 -3.77 15.57 13.31
C GLU A 4 -2.91 15.31 12.06
N THR A 5 -1.82 16.06 11.90
CA THR A 5 -0.89 15.91 10.77
C THR A 5 -0.26 14.52 10.69
N SER A 6 0.11 13.94 11.83
CA SER A 6 0.71 12.61 11.89
C SER A 6 -0.32 11.50 11.59
N LEU A 7 -1.57 11.68 12.02
CA LEU A 7 -2.66 10.77 11.69
C LEU A 7 -2.94 10.79 10.18
N ILE A 8 -3.04 11.98 9.57
CA ILE A 8 -3.23 12.13 8.12
C ILE A 8 -2.10 11.48 7.33
N GLN A 9 -0.85 11.67 7.75
CA GLN A 9 0.30 11.03 7.10
C GLN A 9 0.24 9.50 7.17
N THR A 10 -0.15 8.96 8.33
CA THR A 10 -0.31 7.51 8.52
C THR A 10 -1.43 6.96 7.64
N ILE A 11 -2.59 7.63 7.60
CA ILE A 11 -3.73 7.29 6.74
C ILE A 11 -3.31 7.28 5.27
N GLY A 12 -2.55 8.29 4.84
CA GLY A 12 -2.09 8.43 3.46
C GLY A 12 -1.24 7.26 2.94
N ARG A 13 -0.65 6.44 3.82
CA ARG A 13 0.06 5.22 3.42
C ARG A 13 -0.88 4.18 2.80
N ALA A 14 -2.12 4.09 3.26
CA ALA A 14 -3.11 3.15 2.73
C ALA A 14 -3.73 3.60 1.40
N ALA A 15 -3.65 4.89 1.06
CA ALA A 15 -4.31 5.48 -0.12
C ALA A 15 -3.74 5.04 -1.48
N ARG A 16 -2.66 4.26 -1.51
CA ARG A 16 -2.03 3.76 -2.76
C ARG A 16 -2.61 2.43 -3.24
N ASN A 17 -3.63 1.92 -2.57
CA ASN A 17 -4.34 0.69 -2.92
C ASN A 17 -5.83 0.98 -3.09
N ALA A 18 -6.47 0.35 -4.08
CA ALA A 18 -7.89 0.54 -4.37
C ALA A 18 -8.80 0.13 -3.18
N GLU A 19 -8.39 -0.85 -2.38
CA GLU A 19 -9.10 -1.36 -1.19
C GLU A 19 -8.44 -0.85 0.12
N GLY A 20 -7.72 0.27 0.06
CA GLY A 20 -7.02 0.82 1.23
C GLY A 20 -7.96 1.10 2.42
N LEU A 21 -7.67 0.45 3.56
CA LEU A 21 -8.42 0.60 4.82
C LEU A 21 -7.48 1.01 5.96
N VAL A 22 -7.99 1.85 6.86
CA VAL A 22 -7.30 2.26 8.08
C VAL A 22 -8.19 1.97 9.27
N ILE A 23 -7.63 1.32 10.29
CA ILE A 23 -8.31 1.01 11.55
C ILE A 23 -7.59 1.76 12.66
N MET A 24 -8.32 2.60 13.40
CA MET A 24 -7.79 3.33 14.55
C MET A 24 -8.35 2.72 15.84
N TYR A 25 -7.47 2.08 16.62
CA TYR A 25 -7.82 1.60 17.95
C TYR A 25 -7.72 2.74 18.96
N ALA A 26 -8.84 3.11 19.55
CA ALA A 26 -8.95 4.09 20.62
C ALA A 26 -10.24 3.84 21.40
N ASP A 27 -10.25 4.21 22.69
CA ASP A 27 -11.46 4.15 23.52
C ASP A 27 -12.42 5.30 23.20
N GLU A 28 -11.87 6.46 22.81
CA GLU A 28 -12.61 7.67 22.45
C GLU A 28 -12.04 8.33 21.20
N VAL A 29 -12.88 9.12 20.52
CA VAL A 29 -12.47 9.94 19.37
C VAL A 29 -11.93 11.28 19.89
N THR A 30 -10.63 11.49 19.75
CA THR A 30 -10.01 12.78 20.09
C THR A 30 -10.23 13.82 18.98
N ASP A 31 -10.15 15.11 19.30
CA ASP A 31 -10.24 16.20 18.30
C ASP A 31 -9.28 16.02 17.10
N SER A 32 -8.06 15.51 17.37
CA SER A 32 -7.09 15.26 16.31
C SER A 32 -7.51 14.11 15.39
N MET A 33 -8.20 13.09 15.94
CA MET A 33 -8.79 12.02 15.15
C MET A 33 -9.98 12.53 14.35
N GLU A 34 -10.88 13.28 14.98
CA GLU A 34 -12.05 13.84 14.31
C GLU A 34 -11.66 14.71 13.10
N ARG A 35 -10.69 15.62 13.28
CA ARG A 35 -10.17 16.44 12.18
C ARG A 35 -9.53 15.60 11.07
N ALA A 36 -8.74 14.59 11.43
CA ALA A 36 -8.11 13.70 10.46
C ALA A 36 -9.12 12.83 9.68
N ILE A 37 -10.17 12.32 10.35
CA ILE A 37 -11.27 11.56 9.74
C ILE A 37 -12.03 12.46 8.78
N THR A 38 -12.48 13.63 9.25
CA THR A 38 -13.25 14.59 8.47
C THR A 38 -12.51 15.01 7.20
N GLU A 39 -11.20 15.34 7.30
CA GLU A 39 -10.41 15.70 6.13
C GLU A 39 -10.21 14.52 5.16
N THR A 40 -10.10 13.29 5.68
CA THR A 40 -10.00 12.08 4.84
C THR A 40 -11.31 11.83 4.09
N GLU A 41 -12.45 11.96 4.76
CA GLU A 41 -13.78 11.79 4.16
C GLU A 41 -14.07 12.87 3.12
N ARG A 42 -13.75 14.14 3.43
CA ARG A 42 -13.89 15.26 2.49
C ARG A 42 -13.10 15.01 1.20
N ARG A 43 -11.86 14.55 1.31
CA ARG A 43 -11.02 14.21 0.14
C ARG A 43 -11.61 13.04 -0.65
N ARG A 44 -12.05 11.98 0.04
CA ARG A 44 -12.66 10.81 -0.60
C ARG A 44 -13.91 11.18 -1.39
N ALA A 45 -14.79 12.02 -0.82
CA ALA A 45 -16.01 12.47 -1.49
C ALA A 45 -15.71 13.20 -2.81
N ILE A 46 -14.73 14.13 -2.80
CA ILE A 46 -14.29 14.85 -4.01
C ILE A 46 -13.73 13.88 -5.05
N GLN A 47 -12.90 12.92 -4.62
CA GLN A 47 -12.31 11.92 -5.52
C GLN A 47 -13.37 11.01 -6.14
N MET A 48 -14.37 10.58 -5.36
CA MET A 48 -15.46 9.74 -5.86
C MET A 48 -16.31 10.50 -6.88
N ALA A 49 -16.69 11.74 -6.58
CA ALA A 49 -17.45 12.58 -7.51
C ALA A 49 -16.70 12.80 -8.83
N TYR A 50 -15.40 13.10 -8.75
CA TYR A 50 -14.55 13.24 -9.93
C TYR A 50 -14.47 11.94 -10.73
N ASN A 51 -14.28 10.81 -10.06
CA ASN A 51 -14.21 9.51 -10.71
C ASN A 51 -15.52 9.12 -11.39
N GLU A 52 -16.67 9.41 -10.78
CA GLU A 52 -17.99 9.16 -11.34
C GLU A 52 -18.24 10.01 -12.58
N GLU A 53 -17.95 11.31 -12.50
CA GLU A 53 -18.07 12.24 -13.63
C GLU A 53 -17.20 11.83 -14.84
N HIS A 54 -16.02 11.25 -14.58
CA HIS A 54 -15.05 10.89 -15.62
C HIS A 54 -15.03 9.39 -15.96
N GLY A 55 -15.87 8.56 -15.33
CA GLY A 55 -15.89 7.11 -15.53
C GLY A 55 -14.58 6.40 -15.12
N ILE A 56 -13.85 6.94 -14.14
CA ILE A 56 -12.56 6.39 -13.68
C ILE A 56 -12.81 5.29 -12.65
N VAL A 57 -12.34 4.08 -12.94
CA VAL A 57 -12.32 2.98 -11.97
C VAL A 57 -10.98 3.01 -11.21
N PRO A 58 -10.98 3.13 -9.87
CA PRO A 58 -9.76 3.09 -9.07
C PRO A 58 -8.99 1.79 -9.31
N LYS A 59 -7.69 1.91 -9.62
CA LYS A 59 -6.78 0.78 -9.80
C LYS A 59 -5.56 0.95 -8.92
N THR A 60 -5.12 -0.13 -8.30
CA THR A 60 -3.89 -0.15 -7.49
C THR A 60 -2.68 0.12 -8.37
N ILE A 61 -1.77 0.98 -7.91
CA ILE A 61 -0.55 1.31 -8.64
C ILE A 61 0.39 0.10 -8.69
N VAL A 62 0.97 -0.17 -9.86
CA VAL A 62 2.04 -1.15 -10.02
C VAL A 62 3.35 -0.38 -10.14
N LYS A 63 4.22 -0.50 -9.14
CA LYS A 63 5.53 0.16 -9.11
C LYS A 63 6.64 -0.88 -8.99
N ALA A 64 7.65 -0.78 -9.84
CA ALA A 64 8.85 -1.61 -9.74
C ALA A 64 9.61 -1.33 -8.42
N ILE A 65 10.16 -2.37 -7.82
CA ILE A 65 11.07 -2.25 -6.67
C ILE A 65 12.40 -1.75 -7.22
N ALA A 66 12.97 -0.71 -6.61
CA ALA A 66 14.27 -0.18 -7.03
C ALA A 66 15.40 -1.12 -6.57
N ASP A 67 16.39 -1.35 -7.44
CA ASP A 67 17.49 -2.29 -7.26
C ASP A 67 18.40 -2.04 -6.04
N SER A 68 18.27 -0.88 -5.38
CA SER A 68 19.08 -0.52 -4.22
C SER A 68 18.77 -1.33 -2.94
N ILE A 69 17.83 -2.29 -2.99
CA ILE A 69 17.48 -3.21 -1.88
C ILE A 69 18.04 -4.64 -2.14
N GLU A 70 18.73 -4.89 -3.26
CA GLU A 70 19.23 -6.23 -3.65
C GLU A 70 20.47 -6.76 -2.88
N ILE A 71 20.69 -6.40 -1.62
CA ILE A 71 21.86 -6.93 -0.87
C ILE A 71 21.57 -8.31 -0.25
N SER A 72 20.31 -8.71 -0.04
CA SER A 72 19.97 -10.01 0.59
C SER A 72 19.39 -11.08 -0.35
N ASP A 73 18.80 -10.72 -1.49
CA ASP A 73 17.80 -11.62 -2.11
C ASP A 73 18.33 -12.49 -3.26
N LYS A 74 19.53 -12.21 -3.80
CA LYS A 74 20.07 -13.00 -4.93
C LYS A 74 20.36 -14.45 -4.54
N ALA A 75 20.91 -14.67 -3.35
CA ALA A 75 21.25 -16.02 -2.89
C ALA A 75 19.99 -16.84 -2.53
N GLU A 76 18.93 -16.22 -2.02
CA GLU A 76 17.71 -16.92 -1.63
C GLU A 76 16.81 -17.21 -2.84
N ASN A 77 16.66 -16.25 -3.76
CA ASN A 77 15.89 -16.46 -4.99
C ASN A 77 16.57 -17.44 -5.95
N ALA A 78 17.91 -17.44 -6.05
CA ALA A 78 18.62 -18.46 -6.82
C ALA A 78 18.35 -19.87 -6.25
N LYS A 79 18.47 -20.06 -4.93
CA LYS A 79 18.16 -21.35 -4.27
C LYS A 79 16.72 -21.78 -4.47
N ARG A 80 15.77 -20.84 -4.42
CA ARG A 80 14.34 -21.12 -4.60
C ARG A 80 14.01 -21.51 -6.05
N ASN A 81 14.67 -20.90 -7.04
CA ASN A 81 14.56 -21.29 -8.44
C ASN A 81 15.18 -22.66 -8.70
N THR A 82 16.41 -22.93 -8.24
CA THR A 82 17.05 -24.25 -8.42
C THR A 82 16.27 -25.38 -7.75
N ARG A 83 15.64 -25.14 -6.60
CA ARG A 83 14.76 -26.11 -5.93
C ARG A 83 13.46 -26.39 -6.70
N ARG A 84 12.95 -25.41 -7.46
CA ARG A 84 11.76 -25.55 -8.31
C ARG A 84 12.04 -26.23 -9.64
N MET A 85 13.28 -26.22 -10.13
CA MET A 85 13.65 -26.90 -11.38
C MET A 85 13.45 -28.41 -11.26
N GLY A 86 12.89 -29.02 -12.31
CA GLY A 86 12.76 -30.47 -12.43
C GLY A 86 14.13 -31.16 -12.54
N LYS A 87 14.22 -32.44 -12.20
CA LYS A 87 15.49 -33.20 -12.18
C LYS A 87 16.26 -33.10 -13.52
N LEU A 88 15.54 -33.16 -14.63
CA LEU A 88 16.09 -33.04 -15.99
C LEU A 88 16.64 -31.64 -16.31
N GLU A 89 16.09 -30.58 -15.71
CA GLU A 89 16.54 -29.21 -15.94
C GLU A 89 17.75 -28.84 -15.07
N ARG A 90 17.95 -29.53 -13.94
CA ARG A 90 19.14 -29.36 -13.09
C ARG A 90 20.38 -30.06 -13.64
N GLU A 91 20.20 -31.14 -14.38
CA GLU A 91 21.32 -31.89 -15.00
C GLU A 91 21.81 -31.26 -16.31
N ALA A 92 21.03 -30.34 -16.90
CA ALA A 92 21.33 -29.66 -18.16
C ALA A 92 21.94 -28.26 -18.02
N ALA A 93 22.09 -27.76 -16.78
CA ALA A 93 22.71 -26.47 -16.44
C ALA A 93 24.05 -26.69 -15.74
#